data_AF-A0A7X7YIA0-F1
#
_entry.id   AF-A0A7X7YIA0-F1
#
_cell.length_a   1.000
_cell.length_b   1.000
_cell.length_c   1.000
_cell.angle_alpha   90.00
_cell.angle_beta   90.00
_cell.angle_gamma   90.00
#
_symmetry.space_group_name_H-M   'P 1'
#
loop_
_entity.id
_entity.type
_entity.pdbx_description
1 polymer ?
#
loop_
_entity_poly.entity_id
_entity_poly.type
_entity_poly.pdbx_seq_one_letter_code
_entity_poly.pdbx_strand_id
1 'polypeptide(L)'
;MALIWSLRNDRDAIRPVPELEASQANRKAESAVETARQLRDRVDRLSMICQAMWELLRSKAKLTDEDIIKQMQQIDLRDGVADGKMTRQTLVCPECGRNVSSRREQCLYCGTWLVKSNLFE
;
A
#
# COMPACT_ATOMS: atom_id res chain seq x y z
N MET A 1 11.16 -53.09 42.20
CA MET A 1 11.73 -51.78 42.57
C MET A 1 11.42 -50.76 41.47
N ALA A 2 10.18 -50.26 41.44
CA ALA A 2 9.66 -49.40 40.38
C ALA A 2 9.10 -48.10 40.98
N LEU A 3 9.94 -47.35 41.70
CA LEU A 3 9.49 -46.15 42.43
C LEU A 3 10.48 -44.98 42.38
N ILE A 4 11.25 -44.83 41.29
CA ILE A 4 12.11 -43.64 41.12
C ILE A 4 11.86 -42.91 39.77
N TRP A 5 11.15 -43.52 38.81
CA TRP A 5 10.89 -42.88 37.51
C TRP A 5 9.55 -42.12 37.43
N SER A 6 8.73 -42.11 38.49
CA SER A 6 7.41 -41.44 38.48
C SER A 6 7.38 -40.09 39.20
N LEU A 7 8.52 -39.54 39.65
CA LEU A 7 8.60 -38.24 40.34
C LEU A 7 9.38 -37.18 39.56
N ARG A 8 9.61 -37.40 38.26
CA ARG A 8 10.16 -36.39 37.36
C ARG A 8 9.36 -36.31 36.07
N ASN A 9 8.03 -36.24 36.18
CA ASN A 9 7.14 -36.02 35.03
C ASN A 9 6.15 -34.86 35.22
N ASP A 10 6.40 -33.94 36.16
CA ASP A 10 5.52 -32.78 36.42
C ASP A 10 6.28 -31.45 36.36
N ARG A 11 7.03 -31.21 35.28
CA ARG A 11 7.59 -29.86 35.00
C ARG A 11 7.46 -29.38 33.56
N ASP A 12 6.82 -30.14 32.68
CA ASP A 12 6.42 -29.62 31.38
C ASP A 12 5.04 -29.01 31.53
N ALA A 13 5.03 -27.77 32.02
CA ALA A 13 3.85 -26.93 32.07
C ALA A 13 3.35 -26.68 30.64
N ILE A 14 2.46 -27.57 30.17
CA ILE A 14 1.64 -27.34 28.99
C ILE A 14 0.79 -26.12 29.31
N ARG A 15 1.18 -24.95 28.81
CA ARG A 15 0.38 -23.73 28.93
C ARG A 15 -1.01 -24.01 28.34
N PRO A 16 -2.11 -23.68 29.02
CA PRO A 16 -3.44 -23.94 28.50
C PRO A 16 -3.59 -23.18 27.17
N VAL A 17 -4.05 -23.89 26.13
CA VAL A 17 -4.32 -23.38 24.77
C VAL A 17 -4.93 -21.96 24.74
N PRO A 18 -5.93 -21.60 25.57
CA PRO A 18 -6.49 -20.23 25.57
C PRO A 18 -5.50 -19.11 25.91
N GLU A 19 -4.48 -19.37 26.75
CA GLU A 19 -3.46 -18.36 27.08
C GLU A 19 -2.47 -18.15 25.93
N LEU A 20 -2.18 -19.22 25.17
CA LEU A 20 -1.37 -19.15 23.96
C LEU A 20 -2.11 -18.40 22.84
N GLU A 21 -3.40 -18.65 22.65
CA GLU A 21 -4.25 -17.95 21.68
C GLU A 21 -4.39 -16.46 22.03
N ALA A 22 -4.65 -16.14 23.31
CA ALA A 22 -4.69 -14.75 23.78
C ALA A 22 -3.35 -14.04 23.57
N SER A 23 -2.23 -14.70 23.88
CA SER A 23 -0.88 -14.16 23.65
C SER A 23 -0.58 -13.94 22.16
N GLN A 24 -1.03 -14.82 21.28
CA GLN A 24 -0.87 -14.66 19.84
C GLN A 24 -1.75 -13.54 19.29
N ALA A 25 -3.00 -13.44 19.74
CA ALA A 25 -3.91 -12.36 19.37
C ALA A 25 -3.35 -11.01 19.81
N ASN A 26 -2.82 -10.90 21.03
CA ASN A 26 -2.22 -9.67 21.53
C ASN A 26 -0.98 -9.27 20.71
N ARG A 27 -0.09 -10.22 20.38
CA ARG A 27 1.07 -9.95 19.51
C ARG A 27 0.67 -9.47 18.12
N LYS A 28 -0.39 -10.03 17.53
CA LYS A 28 -0.93 -9.57 16.23
C LYS A 28 -1.49 -8.15 16.35
N ALA A 29 -2.21 -7.84 17.42
CA ALA A 29 -2.74 -6.50 17.66
C ALA A 29 -1.61 -5.47 17.83
N GLU A 30 -0.58 -5.78 18.62
CA GLU A 30 0.60 -4.93 18.80
C GLU A 30 1.33 -4.69 17.47
N SER A 31 1.53 -5.74 16.67
CA SER A 31 2.15 -5.62 15.34
C SER A 31 1.33 -4.76 14.38
N ALA A 32 0.00 -4.87 14.42
CA ALA A 32 -0.89 -4.05 13.58
C ALA A 32 -0.85 -2.58 14.00
N VAL A 33 -0.85 -2.30 15.31
CA VAL A 33 -0.72 -0.94 15.86
C VAL A 33 0.61 -0.32 15.45
N GLU A 34 1.71 -1.08 15.54
CA GLU A 34 3.03 -0.60 15.13
C GLU A 34 3.08 -0.31 13.62
N THR A 35 2.52 -1.20 12.80
CA THR A 35 2.41 -0.98 11.34
C THR A 35 1.59 0.28 11.04
N ALA A 36 0.49 0.51 11.75
CA ALA A 36 -0.34 1.69 11.58
C ALA A 36 0.40 2.99 11.96
N ARG A 37 1.24 2.97 13.02
CA ARG A 37 2.10 4.10 13.39
C ARG A 37 3.12 4.40 12.29
N GLN A 38 3.84 3.38 11.82
CA GLN A 38 4.82 3.54 10.76
C GLN A 38 4.20 4.06 9.45
N LEU A 39 3.00 3.60 9.11
CA LEU A 39 2.25 4.14 7.97
C LEU A 39 1.88 5.60 8.17
N ARG A 40 1.42 5.98 9.37
CA ARG A 40 1.12 7.39 9.70
C ARG A 40 2.35 8.27 9.55
N ASP A 41 3.49 7.87 10.13
CA ASP A 41 4.73 8.65 10.04
C ASP A 41 5.18 8.85 8.58
N ARG A 42 5.01 7.81 7.74
CA ARG A 42 5.29 7.90 6.29
C ARG A 42 4.34 8.87 5.59
N VAL A 43 3.05 8.85 5.92
CA VAL A 43 2.05 9.77 5.37
C VAL A 43 2.31 11.22 5.79
N ASP A 44 2.69 11.45 7.05
CA ASP A 44 3.01 12.79 7.55
C ASP A 44 4.25 13.35 6.85
N ARG A 45 5.28 12.52 6.70
CA ARG A 45 6.49 12.90 5.93
C ARG A 45 6.17 13.18 4.46
N LEU A 46 5.33 12.35 3.83
CA LEU A 46 4.90 12.57 2.45
C LEU A 46 4.11 13.87 2.32
N SER A 47 3.20 14.16 3.24
CA SER A 47 2.42 15.40 3.29
C SER A 47 3.32 16.63 3.38
N MET A 48 4.34 16.59 4.24
CA MET A 48 5.33 17.66 4.37
C MET A 48 6.11 17.89 3.06
N ILE A 49 6.54 16.81 2.40
CA ILE A 49 7.24 16.91 1.10
C ILE A 49 6.32 17.50 0.03
N CYS A 50 5.08 17.02 -0.07
CA CYS A 50 4.10 17.53 -1.04
C CYS A 50 3.80 19.02 -0.80
N GLN A 51 3.68 19.45 0.46
CA GLN A 51 3.51 20.85 0.81
C GLN A 51 4.72 21.69 0.37
N ALA A 52 5.94 21.24 0.67
CA ALA A 52 7.16 21.95 0.24
C ALA A 52 7.26 22.03 -1.30
N MET A 53 6.90 20.96 -2.01
CA MET A 53 6.82 20.97 -3.47
C MET A 53 5.80 22.00 -3.98
N TRP A 54 4.62 22.07 -3.36
CA TRP A 54 3.59 23.03 -3.74
C TRP A 54 4.03 24.48 -3.50
N GLU A 55 4.64 24.79 -2.36
CA GLU A 55 5.15 26.13 -2.06
C GLU A 55 6.24 26.57 -3.05
N LEU A 56 7.13 25.64 -3.44
CA LEU A 56 8.14 25.89 -4.48
C LEU A 56 7.52 26.15 -5.86
N LEU A 57 6.46 25.42 -6.23
CA LEU A 57 5.76 25.61 -7.50
C LEU A 57 4.97 26.93 -7.51
N ARG A 58 4.21 27.21 -6.45
CA ARG A 58 3.43 28.43 -6.27
C ARG A 58 4.31 29.68 -6.37
N SER A 59 5.46 29.68 -5.69
CA SER A 59 6.39 30.81 -5.71
C SER A 59 7.02 31.08 -7.08
N LYS A 60 7.29 30.04 -7.88
CA LYS A 60 7.96 30.17 -9.17
C LYS A 60 7.02 30.33 -10.36
N ALA A 61 5.84 29.74 -10.33
CA ALA A 61 4.94 29.62 -11.47
C ALA A 61 3.68 30.50 -11.37
N LYS A 62 3.54 31.33 -10.32
CA LYS A 62 2.35 32.17 -10.06
C LYS A 62 1.03 31.37 -10.05
N LEU A 63 1.09 30.09 -9.68
CA LEU A 63 -0.08 29.24 -9.56
C LEU A 63 -0.89 29.59 -8.31
N THR A 64 -2.20 29.38 -8.34
CA THR A 64 -3.07 29.54 -7.18
C THR A 64 -3.50 28.19 -6.61
N ASP A 65 -4.06 28.20 -5.40
CA ASP A 65 -4.56 26.97 -4.76
C ASP A 65 -5.74 26.37 -5.57
N GLU A 66 -6.48 27.18 -6.33
CA GLU A 66 -7.50 26.70 -7.27
C GLU A 66 -6.90 25.91 -8.44
N ASP A 67 -5.70 26.27 -8.91
CA ASP A 67 -5.06 25.58 -10.04
C ASP A 67 -4.66 24.16 -9.68
N ILE A 68 -4.11 23.94 -8.48
CA ILE A 68 -3.78 22.59 -8.01
C ILE A 68 -5.04 21.76 -7.77
N ILE A 69 -6.11 22.35 -7.24
CA ILE A 69 -7.39 21.65 -7.07
C ILE A 69 -7.96 21.22 -8.42
N LYS A 70 -7.95 22.10 -9.43
CA LYS A 70 -8.38 21.76 -10.80
C LYS A 70 -7.51 20.66 -11.39
N GLN A 71 -6.19 20.73 -11.18
CA GLN A 71 -5.27 19.71 -11.67
C GLN A 71 -5.50 18.36 -10.99
N MET A 72 -5.78 18.33 -9.69
CA MET A 72 -6.16 17.10 -8.98
C MET A 72 -7.44 16.49 -9.55
N GLN A 73 -8.47 17.30 -9.82
CA GLN A 73 -9.69 16.83 -10.47
C GLN A 73 -9.44 16.29 -11.89
N GLN A 74 -8.60 16.98 -12.68
CA GLN A 74 -8.20 16.53 -14.01
C GLN A 74 -7.49 15.17 -13.97
N ILE A 75 -6.68 14.95 -12.94
CA ILE A 75 -5.95 13.69 -12.76
C ILE A 75 -6.91 12.57 -12.34
N ASP A 76 -7.79 12.81 -11.37
CA ASP A 76 -8.81 11.84 -10.91
C ASP A 76 -9.73 11.39 -12.06
N LEU A 77 -10.12 12.32 -12.94
CA LEU A 77 -10.94 12.02 -14.11
C LEU A 77 -10.21 11.19 -15.18
N ARG A 78 -8.87 11.18 -15.22
CA ARG A 78 -8.11 10.39 -16.22
C ARG A 78 -8.20 8.89 -15.93
N ASP A 79 -8.31 8.50 -14.67
CA ASP A 79 -8.42 7.09 -14.25
C ASP A 79 -9.81 6.47 -14.49
N GLY A 80 -10.77 7.25 -14.99
CA GLY A 80 -12.08 6.78 -15.43
C GLY A 80 -13.08 6.51 -14.30
N VAL A 81 -12.70 6.75 -13.03
CA VAL A 81 -13.58 6.67 -11.87
C VAL A 81 -13.23 7.81 -10.92
N ALA A 82 -14.19 8.71 -10.67
CA ALA A 82 -14.05 9.76 -9.67
C ALA A 82 -14.23 9.19 -8.26
N ASP A 83 -13.23 8.44 -7.77
CA ASP A 83 -13.23 7.88 -6.41
C ASP A 83 -12.20 8.54 -5.47
N GLY A 84 -11.48 9.56 -5.94
CA GLY A 84 -10.44 10.25 -5.19
C GLY A 84 -9.17 9.40 -5.02
N LYS A 85 -9.00 8.35 -5.83
CA LYS A 85 -7.84 7.46 -5.80
C LYS A 85 -7.28 7.30 -7.20
N MET A 86 -5.97 7.14 -7.27
CA MET A 86 -5.33 6.67 -8.49
C MET A 86 -5.71 5.21 -8.71
N THR A 87 -6.73 4.97 -9.52
CA THR A 87 -7.30 3.65 -9.76
C THR A 87 -6.67 3.05 -11.01
N ARG A 88 -6.29 1.76 -10.93
CA ARG A 88 -5.47 1.12 -11.97
C ARG A 88 -6.19 1.10 -13.31
N GLN A 89 -5.64 1.79 -14.29
CA GLN A 89 -6.19 1.77 -15.65
C GLN A 89 -5.91 0.44 -16.36
N THR A 90 -6.89 0.02 -17.16
CA THR A 90 -6.73 -1.07 -18.12
C THR A 90 -6.34 -0.47 -19.45
N LEU A 91 -5.13 -0.74 -19.91
CA LEU A 91 -4.62 -0.33 -21.22
C LEU A 91 -5.03 -1.35 -22.27
N VAL A 92 -5.35 -0.89 -23.47
CA VAL A 92 -5.54 -1.77 -24.64
C VAL A 92 -4.20 -1.88 -25.36
N CYS A 93 -3.69 -3.09 -25.56
CA CYS A 93 -2.46 -3.29 -26.31
C CYS A 93 -2.65 -2.88 -27.78
N PRO A 94 -1.80 -2.00 -28.34
CA PRO A 94 -1.95 -1.52 -29.71
C PRO A 94 -1.74 -2.61 -30.77
N GLU A 95 -1.05 -3.70 -30.43
CA GLU A 95 -0.71 -4.77 -31.38
C GLU A 95 -1.70 -5.93 -31.34
N CYS A 96 -2.07 -6.43 -30.15
CA CYS A 96 -2.99 -7.57 -30.03
C CYS A 96 -4.42 -7.19 -29.61
N GLY A 97 -4.69 -5.91 -29.32
CA GLY A 97 -6.01 -5.42 -28.93
C GLY A 97 -6.53 -5.91 -27.59
N ARG A 98 -5.72 -6.64 -26.80
CA ARG A 98 -6.14 -7.18 -25.50
C ARG A 98 -5.96 -6.16 -24.38
N ASN A 99 -6.82 -6.26 -23.39
CA ASN A 99 -6.73 -5.52 -22.14
C ASN A 99 -5.55 -6.00 -21.29
N VAL A 100 -4.69 -5.06 -20.88
CA VAL A 100 -3.51 -5.29 -20.05
C VAL A 100 -3.51 -4.28 -18.91
N SER A 101 -3.02 -4.67 -17.73
CA SER A 101 -2.86 -3.75 -16.61
C SER A 101 -1.79 -2.69 -16.92
N SER A 102 -2.05 -1.43 -16.58
CA SER A 102 -1.10 -0.31 -16.72
C SER A 102 0.25 -0.50 -16.01
N ARG A 103 0.32 -1.41 -15.02
CA ARG A 103 1.57 -1.73 -14.30
C ARG A 103 2.65 -2.37 -15.17
N ARG A 104 2.26 -3.04 -16.25
CA ARG A 104 3.21 -3.78 -17.08
C ARG A 104 3.78 -2.87 -18.14
N GLU A 105 5.10 -2.93 -18.33
CA GLU A 105 5.77 -2.26 -19.44
C GLU A 105 5.62 -3.05 -20.75
N GLN A 106 5.28 -4.33 -20.65
CA GLN A 106 5.15 -5.25 -21.78
C GLN A 106 3.81 -6.01 -21.73
N CYS A 107 3.18 -6.19 -22.89
CA CYS A 107 1.97 -6.98 -23.03
C CYS A 107 2.23 -8.45 -22.68
N LEU A 108 1.43 -9.01 -21.77
CA LEU A 108 1.53 -10.42 -21.37
C LEU A 108 1.19 -11.40 -22.50
N TYR A 109 0.49 -10.94 -23.54
CA TYR A 109 0.00 -11.80 -24.61
C TYR A 109 0.93 -11.82 -25.83
N CYS A 110 1.35 -10.64 -26.30
CA CYS A 110 2.15 -10.52 -27.53
C CYS A 110 3.57 -10.02 -27.32
N GLY A 111 3.94 -9.59 -26.10
CA GLY A 111 5.29 -9.12 -25.83
C GLY A 111 5.58 -7.68 -26.31
N THR A 112 4.61 -6.95 -26.82
CA THR A 112 4.82 -5.55 -27.24
C THR A 112 4.99 -4.62 -26.04
N TRP A 113 5.86 -3.63 -26.16
CA TRP A 113 5.98 -2.56 -25.18
C TRP A 113 4.73 -1.69 -25.15
N LEU A 114 4.21 -1.46 -23.96
CA LEU A 114 3.01 -0.64 -23.75
C LEU A 114 3.43 0.82 -23.54
N VAL A 115 2.85 1.72 -24.32
CA VAL A 115 3.05 3.16 -24.15
C VAL A 115 2.12 3.63 -23.05
N LYS A 116 2.70 4.12 -21.95
CA LYS A 116 1.94 4.72 -20.84
C LYS A 116 1.71 6.20 -21.13
N SER A 117 0.51 6.69 -20.84
CA SER A 117 0.17 8.12 -20.94
C SER A 117 0.92 8.97 -19.92
N ASN A 118 1.10 8.46 -18.69
CA ASN A 118 1.81 9.16 -17.63
C ASN A 118 2.92 8.29 -17.02
N LEU A 119 4.05 8.93 -16.66
CA LEU A 119 5.21 8.25 -16.06
C LEU A 119 4.92 7.65 -14.67
N PHE A 120 3.88 8.16 -13.99
CA PHE A 120 3.48 7.76 -12.65
C PHE A 120 2.26 6.81 -12.63
N GLU A 121 1.78 6.37 -13.80
CA GLU A 121 0.74 5.32 -14.00
C GLU A 121 1.34 3.91 -14.18
#